data_AF-A0A6B3FGH3-F1
#
_entry.id   AF-A0A6B3FGH3-F1
#
_cell.length_a   1.000
_cell.length_b   1.000
_cell.length_c   1.000
_cell.angle_alpha   90.00
_cell.angle_beta   90.00
_cell.angle_gamma   90.00
#
_symmetry.space_group_name_H-M   'P 1'
#
loop_
_entity.id
_entity.type
_entity.pdbx_description
1 polymer ?
#
loop_
_entity_poly.entity_id
_entity_poly.type
_entity_poly.pdbx_seq_one_letter_code
_entity_poly.pdbx_strand_id
1 'polypeptide(L)'
;MSQPLDSVTAGHTPEDQDRQVPGAAWSFETKQIHSGAAPDPTTGARAVPIYQSTSFVFRDTKHAADLFSLAEPGNIYTRIH
;
A
#
# COMPACT_ATOMS: atom_id res chain seq x y z
N MET A 1 19.43 45.41 -13.63
CA MET A 1 18.12 44.74 -13.84
C MET A 1 18.32 43.28 -13.45
N SER A 2 17.93 42.91 -12.23
CA SER A 2 18.00 41.53 -11.73
C SER A 2 16.58 41.17 -11.33
N GLN A 3 15.96 40.22 -12.03
CA GLN A 3 14.65 39.73 -11.64
C GLN A 3 14.78 38.78 -10.44
N PRO A 4 13.78 38.73 -9.53
CA PRO A 4 13.75 37.76 -8.45
C PRO A 4 13.33 36.40 -9.00
N LEU A 5 13.99 35.33 -8.54
CA LEU A 5 13.58 33.96 -8.78
C LEU A 5 12.40 33.66 -7.85
N ASP A 6 11.24 33.35 -8.42
CA ASP A 6 10.08 32.87 -7.68
C ASP A 6 10.44 31.58 -6.93
N SER A 7 10.37 31.64 -5.60
CA SER A 7 10.56 30.55 -4.67
C SER A 7 9.41 29.54 -4.78
N VAL A 8 9.42 28.71 -5.82
CA VAL A 8 8.65 27.47 -5.91
C VAL A 8 9.63 26.30 -5.88
N THR A 9 10.19 25.98 -4.69
CA THR A 9 10.75 24.66 -4.29
C THR A 9 11.18 24.71 -2.81
N ALA A 10 10.32 25.20 -1.92
CA ALA A 10 10.52 24.98 -0.49
C ALA A 10 9.70 23.74 -0.11
N GLY A 11 10.39 22.61 0.02
CA GLY A 11 9.84 21.40 0.62
C GLY A 11 9.18 21.72 1.96
N HIS A 12 8.12 20.98 2.27
CA HIS A 12 7.39 21.05 3.53
C HIS A 12 8.40 21.02 4.69
N THR A 13 8.65 22.17 5.29
CA THR A 13 9.47 22.28 6.51
C THR A 13 8.53 21.86 7.64
N PRO A 14 8.79 20.76 8.35
CA PRO A 14 7.91 20.31 9.40
C PRO A 14 8.25 21.09 10.67
N GLU A 15 7.74 22.30 10.79
CA GLU A 15 7.62 22.95 12.09
C GLU A 15 6.22 22.64 12.65
N ASP A 16 6.21 21.86 13.72
CA ASP A 16 5.08 21.48 14.58
C ASP A 16 3.86 20.80 13.93
N GLN A 17 3.94 19.48 13.79
CA GLN A 17 2.76 18.63 13.98
C GLN A 17 3.02 17.60 15.08
N ASP A 18 2.68 18.04 16.28
CA ASP A 18 2.22 17.26 17.43
C ASP A 18 3.14 16.20 18.04
N ARG A 19 3.37 16.36 19.34
CA ARG A 19 3.88 15.35 20.26
C ARG A 19 3.08 14.05 20.13
N GLN A 20 3.59 13.06 19.39
CA GLN A 20 3.03 11.71 19.44
C GLN A 20 3.64 10.92 20.63
N VAL A 21 2.81 10.80 21.66
CA VAL A 21 2.92 9.88 22.81
C VAL A 21 3.05 8.40 22.34
N PRO A 22 3.56 7.48 23.18
CA PRO A 22 4.19 6.23 22.76
C PRO A 22 3.20 5.26 22.08
N GLY A 23 3.68 4.69 20.96
CA GLY A 23 2.93 3.93 19.95
C GLY A 23 3.15 4.48 18.54
N ALA A 24 4.34 5.05 18.28
CA ALA A 24 4.63 6.03 17.25
C ALA A 24 4.10 5.65 15.87
N ALA A 25 3.05 6.35 15.43
CA ALA A 25 2.65 6.36 14.04
C ALA A 25 3.77 7.00 13.21
N TRP A 26 4.15 6.34 12.11
CA TRP A 26 5.14 6.85 11.17
C TRP A 26 4.77 8.26 10.64
N SER A 27 5.80 9.07 10.36
CA SER A 27 5.66 10.32 9.60
C SER A 27 5.12 10.05 8.18
N PHE A 28 4.63 11.10 7.52
CA PHE A 28 4.02 10.98 6.19
C PHE A 28 4.98 10.39 5.16
N GLU A 29 6.24 10.83 5.16
CA GLU A 29 7.30 10.38 4.24
C GLU A 29 7.55 8.87 4.38
N THR A 30 7.53 8.35 5.61
CA THR A 30 7.71 6.92 5.87
C THR A 30 6.48 6.11 5.45
N LYS A 31 5.27 6.65 5.65
CA LYS A 31 4.02 6.01 5.20
C LYS A 31 3.97 5.86 3.69
N GLN A 32 4.41 6.87 2.93
CA GLN A 32 4.45 6.82 1.47
C GLN A 32 5.24 5.62 0.93
N ILE A 33 6.29 5.18 1.64
CA ILE A 33 7.16 4.08 1.21
C ILE A 33 6.69 2.71 1.72
N HIS A 34 6.02 2.65 2.88
CA HIS A 34 5.81 1.38 3.59
C HIS A 34 4.34 1.01 3.86
N SER A 35 3.40 1.96 3.82
CA SER A 35 2.00 1.65 4.08
C SER A 35 1.41 0.76 2.99
N GLY A 36 0.68 -0.30 3.40
CA GLY A 36 0.05 -1.26 2.49
C GLY A 36 0.98 -2.33 1.91
N ALA A 37 2.29 -2.27 2.20
CA ALA A 37 3.27 -3.23 1.71
C ALA A 37 3.92 -4.03 2.85
N ALA A 38 3.86 -5.36 2.76
CA ALA A 38 4.60 -6.30 3.59
C ALA A 38 5.55 -7.13 2.72
N PRO A 39 6.64 -7.70 3.29
CA PRO A 39 7.46 -8.66 2.53
C PRO A 39 6.60 -9.83 2.06
N ASP A 40 6.87 -10.35 0.87
CA ASP A 40 6.17 -11.52 0.34
C ASP A 40 6.29 -12.71 1.33
N PRO A 41 5.17 -13.29 1.81
CA PRO A 41 5.22 -14.36 2.81
C PRO A 41 5.85 -15.65 2.27
N THR A 42 5.99 -15.82 0.95
CA THR A 42 6.53 -17.05 0.37
C THR A 42 8.06 -16.99 0.23
N THR A 43 8.61 -15.86 -0.20
CA THR A 43 10.04 -15.71 -0.51
C THR A 43 10.77 -14.69 0.38
N GLY A 44 10.05 -13.85 1.10
CA GLY A 44 10.60 -12.73 1.87
C GLY A 44 10.99 -11.52 1.01
N ALA A 45 10.66 -11.51 -0.30
CA ALA A 45 10.96 -10.39 -1.18
C ALA A 45 10.36 -9.08 -0.63
N ARG A 46 11.19 -8.03 -0.54
CA ARG A 46 10.73 -6.71 -0.05
C ARG A 46 10.01 -5.89 -1.11
N ALA A 47 10.42 -6.02 -2.36
CA ALA A 47 9.69 -5.45 -3.48
C ALA A 47 8.40 -6.25 -3.72
N VAL A 48 7.30 -5.54 -3.98
CA VAL A 48 6.00 -6.19 -4.23
C VAL A 48 6.07 -6.99 -5.54
N PRO A 49 5.74 -8.29 -5.52
CA PRO A 49 5.71 -9.09 -6.74
C PRO A 49 4.68 -8.60 -7.76
N ILE A 50 4.96 -8.77 -9.05
CA ILE A 50 4.01 -8.49 -10.13
C ILE A 50 3.21 -9.77 -10.42
N TYR A 51 1.97 -9.84 -9.92
CA TYR A 51 1.04 -10.94 -10.24
C TYR A 51 0.39 -10.76 -11.61
N GLN A 52 1.16 -11.01 -12.68
CA GLN A 52 0.69 -10.90 -14.07
C GLN A 52 -0.19 -12.10 -14.46
N SER A 53 -1.40 -12.14 -13.92
CA SER A 53 -2.42 -13.16 -14.20
C SER A 53 -3.78 -12.51 -14.50
N THR A 54 -4.67 -13.29 -15.10
CA THR A 54 -6.08 -12.92 -15.30
C THR A 54 -7.01 -13.53 -14.25
N SER A 55 -6.62 -14.64 -13.61
CA SER A 55 -7.45 -15.46 -12.72
C SER A 55 -6.63 -16.17 -11.63
N PHE A 56 -7.33 -16.66 -10.59
CA PHE A 56 -6.75 -17.35 -9.43
C PHE A 56 -7.43 -18.71 -9.19
N VAL A 57 -6.68 -19.68 -8.67
CA VAL A 57 -7.16 -21.05 -8.43
C VAL A 57 -7.88 -21.12 -7.08
N PHE A 58 -9.02 -21.82 -7.03
CA PHE A 58 -9.73 -22.11 -5.79
C PHE A 58 -9.19 -23.39 -5.14
N ARG A 59 -9.18 -23.42 -3.80
CA ARG A 59 -8.84 -24.64 -3.04
C ARG A 59 -9.83 -25.78 -3.32
N ASP A 60 -11.12 -25.45 -3.36
CA ASP A 60 -12.23 -26.35 -3.65
C ASP A 60 -13.51 -25.57 -4.08
N THR A 61 -14.62 -26.28 -4.31
CA THR A 61 -15.89 -25.69 -4.74
C THR A 61 -16.58 -24.87 -3.65
N LYS A 62 -16.37 -25.20 -2.37
CA LYS A 62 -16.91 -24.43 -1.26
C LYS A 62 -16.19 -23.08 -1.13
N HIS A 63 -14.86 -23.07 -1.24
CA HIS A 63 -14.06 -21.85 -1.26
C HIS A 63 -14.51 -20.90 -2.37
N ALA A 64 -14.80 -21.42 -3.57
CA ALA A 64 -15.33 -20.59 -4.64
C ALA A 64 -16.68 -19.94 -4.25
N ALA A 65 -17.62 -20.71 -3.71
CA ALA A 65 -18.93 -20.20 -3.28
C ALA A 65 -18.80 -19.14 -2.17
N ASP A 66 -17.88 -19.32 -1.23
CA ASP A 66 -17.64 -18.38 -0.13
C ASP A 66 -17.04 -17.06 -0.64
N LEU A 67 -16.10 -17.09 -1.60
CA LEU A 67 -15.57 -15.88 -2.24
C LEU A 67 -16.65 -15.11 -3.01
N PHE A 68 -17.47 -15.80 -3.82
CA PHE A 68 -18.53 -15.14 -4.61
C PHE A 68 -19.68 -14.59 -3.76
N SER A 69 -19.90 -15.15 -2.56
CA SER A 69 -20.90 -14.64 -1.60
C SER A 69 -20.34 -13.58 -0.65
N LEU A 70 -19.05 -13.21 -0.79
CA LEU A 70 -18.32 -12.29 0.09
C LEU A 70 -18.24 -12.76 1.55
N ALA A 71 -18.40 -14.07 1.77
CA ALA A 71 -18.25 -14.70 3.08
C ALA A 71 -16.77 -14.89 3.48
N GLU A 72 -15.88 -15.03 2.49
CA GLU A 72 -14.42 -15.09 2.67
C GLU A 72 -13.75 -14.01 1.79
N PRO A 73 -12.74 -13.27 2.29
CA PRO A 73 -11.95 -12.38 1.46
C PRO A 73 -10.93 -13.17 0.62
N GLY A 74 -10.80 -12.83 -0.66
CA GLY A 74 -9.80 -13.44 -1.53
C GLY A 74 -10.02 -13.07 -3.00
N ASN A 75 -9.01 -13.33 -3.83
CA ASN A 75 -9.07 -12.95 -5.23
C ASN A 75 -9.89 -13.93 -6.07
N ILE A 76 -10.68 -13.41 -7.00
CA ILE A 76 -11.44 -14.22 -7.97
C ILE A 76 -10.86 -14.03 -9.39
N TYR A 77 -10.89 -12.79 -9.90
CA TYR A 77 -10.33 -12.39 -11.20
C TYR A 77 -9.66 -11.03 -11.07
N THR A 78 -8.61 -10.73 -11.84
CA THR A 78 -7.88 -9.44 -11.71
C THR A 78 -8.77 -8.20 -11.91
N ARG A 79 -9.90 -8.32 -12.58
CA ARG A 79 -10.86 -7.23 -12.79
C ARG A 79 -11.74 -6.92 -11.57
N ILE A 80 -11.84 -7.84 -10.61
CA ILE A 80 -12.81 -7.80 -9.52
C ILE A 80 -12.10 -8.24 -8.24
N HIS A 81 -12.21 -7.41 -7.20
CA HIS A 81 -11.63 -7.74 -5.91
C HIS A 81 -12.28 -8.99 -5.31
#